data_AF-A0A1R4H6C5-F1
#
_entry.id   AF-A0A1R4H6C5-F1
#
_cell.length_a   1.000
_cell.length_b   1.000
_cell.length_c   1.000
_cell.angle_alpha   90.00
_cell.angle_beta   90.00
_cell.angle_gamma   90.00
#
_symmetry.space_group_name_H-M   'P 1'
#
loop_
_entity.id
_entity.type
_entity.pdbx_description
1 polymer ?
#
loop_
_entity_poly.entity_id
_entity_poly.type
_entity_poly.pdbx_seq_one_letter_code
_entity_poly.pdbx_strand_id
1 'polypeptide(L)' 'MLRYIPVIMPTQETAEKYAIIRSFLEKIGQPIGNNDLWIAAHALSLNTILVTNNTKEFIKVPDLLVDNWVISV' A
#
# COMPACT_ATOMS: atom_id res chain seq x y z
N MET A 1 -1.05 5.92 27.92
CA MET A 1 -0.40 7.05 27.22
C MET A 1 -0.81 6.96 25.75
N LEU A 2 -1.57 7.93 25.23
CA LEU A 2 -1.94 7.96 23.81
C LEU A 2 -0.76 8.53 23.01
N ARG A 3 -0.45 7.90 21.86
CA ARG A 3 0.60 8.36 20.95
C ARG A 3 -0.07 8.95 19.71
N TYR A 4 0.36 10.13 19.32
CA TYR A 4 -0.10 10.76 18.08
C TYR A 4 0.43 9.99 16.87
N ILE A 5 -0.43 9.76 15.87
CA ILE A 5 -0.08 9.19 14.58
C ILE A 5 -0.36 10.27 13.53
N PRO A 6 0.67 10.80 12.84
CA PRO A 6 0.48 11.85 11.87
C PRO A 6 -0.28 11.35 10.64
N VAL A 7 -1.15 12.20 10.12
CA VAL A 7 -1.74 12.02 8.79
C VAL A 7 -0.79 12.65 7.78
N ILE A 8 -0.34 11.86 6.82
CA ILE A 8 0.48 12.32 5.69
C ILE A 8 -0.46 12.42 4.48
N MET A 9 -0.36 13.51 3.73
CA MET A 9 -1.19 13.75 2.55
C MET A 9 -0.51 13.17 1.29
N PRO A 10 -1.27 12.57 0.37
CA PRO A 10 -0.73 12.10 -0.91
C PRO A 10 -0.08 13.22 -1.72
N THR A 11 0.98 12.88 -2.43
CA THR A 11 1.74 13.78 -3.31
C THR A 11 1.60 13.38 -4.78
N GLN A 12 2.19 14.17 -5.69
CA GLN A 12 2.29 13.81 -7.10
C GLN A 12 2.96 12.44 -7.30
N GLU A 13 4.02 12.14 -6.54
CA GLU A 13 4.70 10.83 -6.58
C GLU A 13 3.74 9.69 -6.20
N THR A 14 2.82 9.92 -5.27
CA THR A 14 1.80 8.92 -4.90
C THR A 14 0.88 8.61 -6.09
N ALA A 15 0.48 9.63 -6.85
CA ALA A 15 -0.33 9.45 -8.06
C ALA A 15 0.44 8.69 -9.16
N GLU A 16 1.74 8.94 -9.31
CA GLU A 16 2.60 8.22 -10.24
C GLU A 16 2.74 6.73 -9.87
N LYS A 17 3.01 6.43 -8.59
CA LYS A 17 3.03 5.06 -8.09
C LYS A 17 1.68 4.38 -8.30
N TYR A 18 0.57 5.07 -8.03
CA TYR A 18 -0.78 4.55 -8.26
C TYR A 18 -0.98 4.12 -9.72
N ALA A 19 -0.63 4.97 -10.68
CA ALA A 19 -0.81 4.68 -12.10
C ALA A 19 0.02 3.47 -12.54
N ILE A 20 1.27 3.37 -12.07
CA ILE A 20 2.17 2.25 -12.36
C ILE A 20 1.61 0.94 -11.80
N ILE A 21 1.24 0.92 -10.51
CA ILE A 21 0.72 -0.28 -9.84
C ILE A 21 -0.59 -0.71 -10.50
N ARG A 22 -1.50 0.23 -10.77
CA ARG A 22 -2.79 -0.05 -11.41
C ARG A 22 -2.60 -0.71 -12.76
N SER A 23 -1.77 -0.10 -13.62
CA SER A 23 -1.49 -0.63 -14.96
C SER A 23 -0.89 -2.04 -14.89
N PHE A 24 0.02 -2.27 -13.94
CA PHE A 24 0.63 -3.58 -13.74
C PHE A 24 -0.40 -4.64 -13.31
N LEU A 25 -1.17 -4.36 -12.26
CA LEU A 25 -2.16 -5.29 -11.70
C LEU A 25 -3.29 -5.61 -12.68
N GLU A 26 -3.76 -4.62 -13.43
CA GLU A 26 -4.76 -4.82 -14.49
C GLU A 26 -4.21 -5.71 -15.61
N LYS A 27 -2.96 -5.52 -16.03
CA LYS A 27 -2.32 -6.35 -17.08
C LYS A 27 -2.18 -7.82 -16.68
N ILE A 28 -1.93 -8.10 -15.41
CA ILE A 28 -1.78 -9.48 -14.92
C ILE A 28 -3.11 -10.09 -14.44
N GLY A 29 -4.22 -9.37 -14.55
CA GLY A 29 -5.55 -9.84 -14.14
C GLY A 29 -5.72 -10.00 -12.62
N GLN A 30 -4.97 -9.24 -11.82
CA GLN A 30 -5.01 -9.31 -10.35
C GLN A 30 -5.29 -7.93 -9.74
N PRO A 31 -6.46 -7.32 -10.01
CA PRO A 31 -6.81 -6.04 -9.42
C PRO A 31 -6.89 -6.16 -7.89
N ILE A 32 -6.56 -5.07 -7.21
CA ILE A 32 -6.80 -4.87 -5.77
C ILE A 32 -7.85 -3.78 -5.58
N GLY A 33 -8.45 -3.68 -4.39
CA GLY A 33 -9.44 -2.67 -4.08
C GLY A 33 -8.93 -1.25 -4.35
N ASN A 34 -9.81 -0.34 -4.82
CA ASN A 34 -9.38 1.01 -5.22
C ASN A 34 -8.72 1.81 -4.08
N ASN A 35 -9.19 1.66 -2.84
CA ASN A 35 -8.57 2.31 -1.68
C ASN A 35 -7.26 1.62 -1.29
N ASP A 36 -7.20 0.28 -1.35
CA ASP A 36 -5.97 -0.47 -1.10
C ASP A 36 -4.87 -0.08 -2.09
N LEU A 37 -5.24 0.16 -3.35
CA LEU A 37 -4.32 0.66 -4.36
C LEU A 37 -3.75 2.04 -4.01
N TRP A 38 -4.59 2.96 -3.53
CA TRP A 38 -4.11 4.26 -3.03
C TRP A 38 -3.21 4.13 -1.80
N ILE A 39 -3.57 3.26 -0.86
CA ILE A 39 -2.76 2.99 0.35
C ILE A 39 -1.40 2.41 -0.03
N ALA A 40 -1.36 1.42 -0.93
CA ALA A 40 -0.14 0.80 -1.42
C ALA A 40 0.76 1.82 -2.14
N ALA A 41 0.18 2.62 -3.04
CA ALA A 41 0.90 3.67 -3.75
C ALA A 41 1.51 4.70 -2.81
N HIS A 42 0.78 5.07 -1.75
CA HIS A 42 1.24 6.03 -0.76
C HIS A 42 2.36 5.45 0.12
N ALA A 43 2.25 4.18 0.54
CA ALA A 43 3.33 3.53 1.28
C ALA A 43 4.61 3.42 0.44
N LEU A 44 4.47 3.12 -0.86
CA LEU A 44 5.59 3.05 -1.80
C LEU A 44 6.23 4.42 -2.06
N SER A 45 5.45 5.49 -2.23
CA SER A 45 6.00 6.85 -2.42
C SER A 45 6.75 7.35 -1.18
N LEU A 46 6.36 6.88 0.01
CA LEU A 46 7.04 7.19 1.27
C LEU A 46 8.19 6.22 1.60
N ASN A 47 8.41 5.18 0.79
CA ASN A 47 9.39 4.12 1.05
C ASN A 47 9.27 3.52 2.48
N THR A 48 8.05 3.17 2.87
CA THR A 48 7.73 2.67 4.22
C THR A 48 7.10 1.28 4.22
N ILE A 49 7.01 0.66 5.39
CA ILE A 49 6.32 -0.62 5.60
C ILE A 49 4.82 -0.38 5.80
N LEU A 50 3.99 -1.05 5.00
CA LEU A 50 2.56 -1.09 5.19
C LEU A 50 2.19 -2.18 6.20
N VAL A 51 1.69 -1.77 7.36
CA VAL A 51 1.15 -2.69 8.37
C VAL A 51 -0.31 -2.98 8.05
N THR A 52 -0.67 -4.25 7.82
CA THR A 52 -2.04 -4.64 7.43
C THR A 52 -2.37 -6.07 7.84
N ASN A 53 -3.64 -6.34 8.13
CA ASN A 53 -4.17 -7.70 8.28
C ASN A 53 -4.58 -8.33 6.93
N ASN A 54 -4.66 -7.53 5.86
CA ASN A 54 -5.06 -7.96 4.51
C ASN A 54 -3.83 -8.24 3.61
N THR A 55 -2.85 -8.98 4.13
CA THR A 55 -1.57 -9.19 3.43
C THR A 55 -1.75 -9.77 2.03
N LYS A 56 -2.72 -10.67 1.84
CA LYS A 56 -2.99 -11.37 0.57
C LYS A 56 -3.23 -10.42 -0.62
N GLU A 57 -3.86 -9.27 -0.39
CA GLU A 57 -4.07 -8.27 -1.44
C GLU A 57 -2.80 -7.47 -1.70
N PHE A 58 -2.12 -7.03 -0.63
CA PHE A 58 -0.97 -6.14 -0.74
C PHE A 58 0.31 -6.82 -1.25
N ILE A 59 0.47 -8.15 -1.09
CA ILE A 59 1.65 -8.85 -1.63
C ILE A 59 1.71 -8.81 -3.17
N LYS A 60 0.59 -8.52 -3.83
CA LYS A 60 0.50 -8.45 -5.30
C LYS A 60 1.21 -7.20 -5.84
N VAL A 61 1.41 -6.19 -4.99
CA VAL A 61 2.04 -4.92 -5.35
C VAL A 61 3.56 -5.10 -5.32
N PRO A 62 4.27 -4.92 -6.45
CA PRO A 62 5.73 -5.02 -6.48
C PRO A 62 6.39 -4.00 -5.56
N ASP A 63 7.51 -4.39 -4.95
CA ASP A 63 8.37 -3.56 -4.09
C ASP A 63 7.72 -3.02 -2.80
N LEU A 64 6.44 -3.31 -2.56
CA LEU A 64 5.75 -2.90 -1.33
C LEU A 64 6.19 -3.76 -0.15
N LEU A 65 6.79 -3.13 0.86
CA LEU A 65 7.09 -3.79 2.12
C LEU A 65 5.82 -3.93 2.96
N VAL A 66 5.51 -5.14 3.40
CA VAL A 66 4.28 -5.46 4.13
C VAL A 66 4.61 -6.20 5.43
N ASP A 67 3.95 -5.81 6.52
CA ASP A 67 4.02 -6.51 7.81
C ASP A 67 2.61 -6.75 8.36
N ASN A 68 2.43 -7.80 9.16
CA ASN A 68 1.15 -8.15 9.78
C ASN A 68 1.31 -8.39 11.27
N TRP A 69 0.85 -7.43 12.05
CA TRP A 69 0.96 -7.46 13.51
C TRP A 69 -0.12 -8.30 14.21
N VAL A 70 -1.14 -8.76 13.49
CA VAL A 70 -2.25 -9.54 14.07
C VAL A 70 -1.90 -11.03 14.19
N ILE A 71 -0.90 -11.51 13.44
CA ILE A 71 -0.44 -12.91 13.49
C ILE A 71 0.56 -13.14 14.64
N SER A 72 0.96 -12.08 15.35
CA SER A 72 2.01 -12.10 16.37
C SER A 72 1.44 -12.11 17.80
N VAL A 73 0.36 -12.86 18.03
CA VAL A 73 -0.26 -13.06 19.35
C VAL A 73 -0.38 -14.54 19.67
#